data_AF-T0XYL7-F1
#
_entry.id   AF-T0XYL7-F1
#
_cell.length_a   1.000
_cell.length_b   1.000
_cell.length_c   1.000
_cell.angle_alpha   90.00
_cell.angle_beta   90.00
_cell.angle_gamma   90.00
#
_symmetry.space_group_name_H-M   'P 1'
#
loop_
_entity.id
_entity.type
_entity.pdbx_description
1 polymer ?
#
loop_
_entity_poly.entity_id
_entity_poly.type
_entity_poly.pdbx_seq_one_letter_code
_entity_poly.pdbx_strand_id
1 'polypeptide(L)'
;YPLAYVSAKLGLGYKLYEVMNEVSKATSAFFEPSLDYITVKIPRWDLTKFDSSNSGLGTEMKSIGEVMAIGRSFEESMQKAVRMLDIGEPGLVGGKVYNSSMNKEEITAALKSRKPYWFLYAAKAFSIGMSVEELHKLTGVDNFFLGKVADLVMLYEKARTKR
;
A
#
# COMPACT_ATOMS: atom_id res chain seq x y z
N TYR A 1 11.92 -5.83 -15.82
CA TYR A 1 13.01 -5.05 -16.42
C TYR A 1 14.17 -4.96 -15.42
N PRO A 2 15.32 -5.62 -15.66
CA PRO A 2 16.40 -5.70 -14.67
C PRO A 2 17.29 -4.44 -14.71
N LEU A 3 16.86 -3.36 -14.06
CA LEU A 3 17.51 -2.04 -14.11
C LEU A 3 19.01 -2.10 -13.83
N ALA A 4 19.45 -2.72 -12.72
CA ALA A 4 20.86 -2.79 -12.36
C ALA A 4 21.73 -3.52 -13.40
N TYR A 5 21.22 -4.62 -13.98
CA TYR A 5 21.92 -5.37 -15.02
C TYR A 5 22.09 -4.55 -16.30
N VAL A 6 21.01 -3.89 -16.75
CA VAL A 6 21.06 -3.02 -17.93
C VAL A 6 22.01 -1.85 -17.67
N SER A 7 21.93 -1.19 -16.51
CA SER A 7 22.84 -0.11 -16.13
C SER A 7 24.31 -0.53 -16.13
N ALA A 8 24.65 -1.73 -15.65
CA ALA A 8 26.01 -2.24 -15.69
C ALA A 8 26.53 -2.41 -17.13
N LYS A 9 25.68 -2.90 -18.05
CA LYS A 9 26.02 -3.00 -19.48
C LYS A 9 26.21 -1.63 -20.11
N LEU A 10 25.34 -0.67 -19.82
CA LEU A 10 25.49 0.71 -20.29
C LEU A 10 26.80 1.35 -19.79
N GLY A 11 27.20 1.08 -18.55
CA GLY A 11 28.48 1.52 -17.99
C GLY A 11 29.71 0.97 -18.72
N LEU A 12 29.57 -0.15 -19.44
CA LEU A 12 30.60 -0.72 -20.30
C LEU A 12 30.53 -0.22 -21.76
N GLY A 13 29.68 0.77 -22.05
CA GLY A 13 29.55 1.40 -23.36
C GLY A 13 28.45 0.83 -24.25
N TYR A 14 27.75 -0.23 -23.82
CA TYR A 14 26.60 -0.76 -24.57
C TYR A 14 25.50 0.29 -24.68
N LYS A 15 24.71 0.23 -25.76
CA LYS A 15 23.47 0.99 -25.96
C LYS A 15 22.27 0.13 -25.60
N LEU A 16 21.16 0.76 -25.24
CA LEU A 16 19.94 0.05 -24.83
C LEU A 16 19.43 -0.95 -25.88
N TYR A 17 19.58 -0.65 -27.17
CA TYR A 17 19.14 -1.53 -28.25
C TYR A 17 20.06 -2.74 -28.46
N GLU A 18 21.28 -2.71 -27.92
CA GLU A 18 22.25 -3.81 -27.99
C GLU A 18 22.07 -4.81 -26.84
N VAL A 19 21.40 -4.40 -25.76
CA VAL A 19 21.12 -5.25 -24.61
C VAL A 19 19.82 -6.02 -24.87
N MET A 20 19.87 -7.35 -24.79
CA MET A 20 18.69 -8.19 -24.99
C MET A 20 17.73 -8.10 -23.80
N ASN A 21 16.42 -8.13 -24.05
CA ASN A 21 15.43 -8.30 -22.99
C ASN A 21 15.37 -9.76 -22.55
N GLU A 22 15.87 -10.04 -21.35
CA GLU A 22 15.89 -11.40 -20.77
C GLU A 22 14.50 -12.01 -20.55
N VAL A 23 13.44 -11.19 -20.45
CA VAL A 23 12.07 -11.69 -20.22
C VAL A 23 11.45 -12.19 -21.53
N SER A 24 11.44 -11.38 -22.58
CA SER A 24 10.83 -11.75 -23.87
C SER A 24 11.77 -12.60 -24.73
N LYS A 25 13.09 -12.45 -24.57
CA LYS A 25 14.13 -13.03 -25.43
C LYS A 25 13.95 -12.79 -26.93
N ALA A 26 13.09 -11.83 -27.30
CA ALA A 26 12.79 -11.48 -28.68
C ALA A 26 12.96 -9.97 -28.96
N THR A 27 13.01 -9.15 -27.91
CA THR A 27 13.17 -7.69 -28.01
C THR A 27 14.45 -7.25 -27.31
N SER A 28 14.90 -6.02 -27.56
CA SER A 28 15.97 -5.40 -26.79
C SER A 28 15.46 -4.77 -25.49
N ALA A 29 16.36 -4.24 -24.67
CA ALA A 29 16.07 -3.45 -23.47
C ALA A 29 15.64 -2.00 -23.80
N PHE A 30 15.58 -1.64 -25.09
CA PHE A 30 15.15 -0.32 -25.56
C PHE A 30 13.64 -0.28 -25.80
N PHE A 31 12.88 -0.29 -24.71
CA PHE A 31 11.43 -0.18 -24.71
C PHE A 31 10.94 0.30 -23.34
N GLU A 32 9.69 0.75 -23.29
CA GLU A 32 8.98 1.04 -22.03
C GLU A 32 8.08 -0.15 -21.67
N PRO A 33 8.25 -0.78 -20.49
CA PRO A 33 7.39 -1.87 -20.07
C PRO A 33 5.92 -1.44 -19.96
N SER A 34 5.03 -2.19 -20.59
CA SER A 34 3.59 -2.10 -20.36
C SER A 34 3.19 -3.18 -19.36
N LEU A 35 2.45 -2.80 -18.32
CA LEU A 35 2.00 -3.69 -17.25
C LEU A 35 0.49 -3.87 -17.35
N ASP A 36 0.03 -5.12 -17.39
CA ASP A 36 -1.38 -5.52 -17.40
C ASP A 36 -1.90 -5.89 -15.99
N TYR A 37 -1.19 -5.41 -14.97
CA TYR A 37 -1.44 -5.60 -13.55
C TYR A 37 -1.06 -4.36 -12.73
N ILE A 38 -1.54 -4.31 -11.49
CA ILE A 38 -1.23 -3.27 -10.50
C ILE A 38 -0.30 -3.86 -9.44
N THR A 39 0.74 -3.10 -9.10
CA THR A 39 1.66 -3.44 -8.02
C THR A 39 1.48 -2.49 -6.84
N VAL A 40 1.31 -3.03 -5.63
CA VAL A 40 1.24 -2.25 -4.39
C VAL A 40 2.44 -2.58 -3.53
N LYS A 41 3.16 -1.53 -3.11
CA LYS A 41 4.26 -1.62 -2.14
C LYS A 41 3.80 -1.03 -0.81
N ILE A 42 4.04 -1.74 0.28
CA ILE A 42 3.77 -1.23 1.64
C ILE A 42 5.04 -1.37 2.48
N PRO A 43 5.53 -0.29 3.13
CA PRO A 43 6.64 -0.40 4.07
C PRO A 43 6.25 -1.18 5.33
N ARG A 44 7.24 -1.80 5.97
CA ARG A 44 7.13 -2.49 7.25
C ARG A 44 7.82 -1.66 8.33
N TRP A 45 7.14 -1.47 9.46
CA TRP A 45 7.67 -0.81 10.65
C TRP A 45 7.63 -1.76 11.85
N ASP A 46 8.67 -1.79 12.67
CA ASP A 46 8.69 -2.50 13.95
C ASP A 46 8.44 -1.49 15.08
N LEU A 47 7.19 -1.37 15.50
CA LEU A 47 6.77 -0.38 16.50
C LEU A 47 7.08 -0.82 17.93
N THR A 48 7.36 -2.11 18.14
CA THR A 48 7.56 -2.68 19.49
C THR A 48 8.96 -2.44 20.04
N LYS A 49 9.94 -2.18 19.17
CA LYS A 49 11.34 -1.97 19.56
C LYS A 49 11.70 -0.52 19.86
N PHE A 50 10.83 0.44 19.56
CA PHE A 50 11.14 1.88 19.61
C PHE A 50 10.05 2.71 20.32
N ASP A 51 9.84 2.45 21.61
CA ASP A 51 8.82 3.09 22.46
C ASP A 51 8.99 4.62 22.67
N SER A 52 10.18 5.16 22.42
CA SER A 52 10.51 6.58 22.70
C SER A 52 10.59 7.49 21.47
N SER A 53 10.36 6.97 20.27
CA SER A 53 10.39 7.78 19.04
C SER A 53 9.01 8.33 18.70
N ASN A 54 8.94 9.59 18.28
CA ASN A 54 7.72 10.16 17.70
C ASN A 54 7.23 9.22 16.58
N SER A 55 6.10 8.55 16.80
CA SER A 55 5.66 7.42 15.97
C SER A 55 5.03 7.85 14.65
N GLY A 56 4.79 9.15 14.45
CA GLY A 56 4.29 9.69 13.19
C GLY A 56 5.27 9.53 12.04
N LEU A 57 4.73 9.27 10.85
CA LEU A 57 5.50 9.24 9.60
C LEU A 57 5.85 10.66 9.15
N GLY A 58 7.12 10.86 8.80
CA GLY A 58 7.67 12.13 8.33
C GLY A 58 8.48 11.94 7.05
N THR A 59 9.35 12.91 6.76
CA THR A 59 10.28 12.86 5.62
C THR A 59 11.42 11.87 5.83
N GLU A 60 11.78 11.61 7.08
CA GLU A 60 12.83 10.65 7.45
C GLU A 60 12.30 9.20 7.42
N MET A 61 13.08 8.30 6.84
CA MET A 61 12.72 6.89 6.73
C MET A 61 12.82 6.19 8.09
N LYS A 62 11.72 5.58 8.53
CA LYS A 62 11.63 4.75 9.75
C LYS A 62 11.26 3.28 9.48
N SER A 63 11.01 2.93 8.22
CA SER A 63 10.65 1.55 7.84
C SER A 63 11.87 0.64 7.87
N ILE A 64 11.69 -0.58 8.35
CA ILE A 64 12.73 -1.61 8.43
C ILE A 64 12.72 -2.59 7.25
N GLY A 65 11.69 -2.50 6.40
CA GLY A 65 11.51 -3.37 5.25
C GLY A 65 10.29 -2.96 4.45
N GLU A 66 9.91 -3.82 3.51
CA GLU A 66 8.77 -3.59 2.63
C GLU A 66 8.24 -4.90 2.07
N VAL A 67 6.98 -4.86 1.63
CA VAL A 67 6.34 -5.93 0.88
C VAL A 67 5.85 -5.39 -0.44
N MET A 68 5.78 -6.25 -1.46
CA MET A 68 5.24 -5.95 -2.77
C MET A 68 4.22 -7.02 -3.15
N ALA A 69 3.03 -6.59 -3.57
CA ALA A 69 2.00 -7.48 -4.09
C ALA A 69 1.59 -7.08 -5.51
N ILE A 70 1.26 -8.09 -6.31
CA ILE A 70 0.78 -7.95 -7.69
C ILE A 70 -0.65 -8.48 -7.76
N GLY A 71 -1.51 -7.84 -8.53
CA GLY A 71 -2.91 -8.20 -8.73
C GLY A 71 -3.49 -7.47 -9.95
N ARG A 72 -4.64 -7.92 -10.44
CA ARG A 72 -5.30 -7.34 -11.62
C ARG A 72 -6.18 -6.14 -11.27
N SER A 73 -6.42 -5.88 -9.99
CA SER A 73 -7.07 -4.68 -9.48
C SER A 73 -6.34 -4.12 -8.27
N PHE A 74 -6.58 -2.85 -7.96
CA PHE A 74 -5.97 -2.20 -6.79
C PHE A 74 -6.41 -2.89 -5.50
N GLU A 75 -7.69 -3.23 -5.41
CA GLU A 75 -8.32 -3.89 -4.28
C GLU A 75 -7.68 -5.26 -3.98
N GLU A 76 -7.39 -6.04 -5.03
CA GLU A 76 -6.70 -7.32 -4.92
C GLU A 76 -5.27 -7.12 -4.42
N SER A 77 -4.49 -6.27 -5.09
CA SER A 77 -3.09 -6.02 -4.76
C SER A 77 -2.93 -5.46 -3.35
N MET A 78 -3.80 -4.54 -2.95
CA MET A 78 -3.79 -3.94 -1.62
C MET A 78 -4.06 -5.00 -0.53
N GLN A 79 -5.09 -5.84 -0.70
CA GLN A 79 -5.37 -6.88 0.28
C GLN A 79 -4.27 -7.93 0.39
N LYS A 80 -3.65 -8.32 -0.74
CA LYS A 80 -2.47 -9.20 -0.73
C LYS A 80 -1.29 -8.56 0.00
N ALA A 81 -1.00 -7.29 -0.28
CA ALA A 81 0.10 -6.58 0.36
C ALA A 81 -0.11 -6.48 1.88
N VAL A 82 -1.32 -6.17 2.35
CA VAL A 82 -1.60 -6.10 3.80
C VAL A 82 -1.38 -7.45 4.48
N ARG A 83 -1.82 -8.56 3.86
CA ARG A 83 -1.57 -9.91 4.39
C ARG A 83 -0.08 -10.27 4.46
N MET A 84 0.72 -9.79 3.51
CA MET A 84 2.16 -10.06 3.46
C MET A 84 2.94 -9.33 4.54
N LEU A 85 2.39 -8.27 5.16
CA LEU A 85 3.10 -7.48 6.17
C LEU A 85 3.42 -8.25 7.46
N ASP A 86 2.76 -9.39 7.70
CA ASP A 86 2.92 -10.18 8.92
C ASP A 86 2.79 -9.32 10.19
N ILE A 87 1.71 -8.52 10.23
CA ILE A 87 1.31 -7.68 11.37
C ILE A 87 0.07 -8.24 12.09
N GLY A 88 -0.35 -9.46 11.73
CA GLY A 88 -1.55 -10.10 12.26
C GLY A 88 -2.88 -9.56 11.69
N GLU A 89 -2.83 -8.80 10.60
CA GLU A 89 -4.01 -8.31 9.88
C GLU A 89 -4.31 -9.24 8.69
N PRO A 90 -5.54 -9.80 8.56
CA PRO A 90 -5.91 -10.72 7.48
C PRO A 90 -6.17 -10.01 6.14
N GLY A 91 -6.10 -8.68 6.12
CA GLY A 91 -6.40 -7.82 4.99
C GLY A 91 -6.67 -6.41 5.48
N LEU A 92 -7.19 -5.56 4.59
CA LEU A 92 -7.52 -4.16 4.93
C LEU A 92 -8.71 -4.05 5.91
N VAL A 93 -9.52 -5.10 5.98
CA VAL A 93 -10.77 -5.20 6.75
C VAL A 93 -10.77 -6.49 7.58
N GLY A 94 -11.58 -6.52 8.63
CA GLY A 94 -11.84 -7.72 9.43
C GLY A 94 -10.74 -8.15 10.42
N GLY A 95 -9.64 -7.42 10.52
CA GLY A 95 -8.61 -7.65 11.53
C GLY A 95 -8.71 -6.75 12.76
N LYS A 96 -7.60 -6.59 13.49
CA LYS A 96 -7.59 -6.02 14.84
C LYS A 96 -7.93 -4.53 14.83
N VAL A 97 -7.30 -3.75 13.95
CA VAL A 97 -7.58 -2.31 13.83
C VAL A 97 -9.02 -2.08 13.37
N TYR A 98 -9.50 -2.84 12.39
CA TYR A 98 -10.84 -2.70 11.85
C TYR A 98 -11.94 -3.01 12.88
N ASN A 99 -11.76 -4.07 13.67
CA ASN A 99 -12.71 -4.48 14.71
C ASN A 99 -12.50 -3.75 16.05
N SER A 100 -11.57 -2.81 16.14
CA SER A 100 -11.32 -2.04 17.37
C SER A 100 -12.52 -1.15 17.74
N SER A 101 -12.62 -0.81 19.02
CA SER A 101 -13.62 0.11 19.57
C SER A 101 -13.20 1.59 19.49
N MET A 102 -12.26 1.93 18.60
CA MET A 102 -11.76 3.31 18.48
C MET A 102 -12.88 4.26 18.06
N ASN A 103 -12.94 5.43 18.70
CA ASN A 103 -13.89 6.48 18.35
C ASN A 103 -13.38 7.36 17.17
N LYS A 104 -14.25 8.25 16.68
CA LYS A 104 -13.94 9.13 15.53
C LYS A 104 -12.74 10.04 15.83
N GLU A 105 -12.61 10.52 17.06
CA GLU A 105 -11.54 11.40 17.51
C GLU A 105 -10.18 10.70 17.48
N GLU A 106 -10.09 9.48 18.01
CA GLU A 106 -8.89 8.65 18.04
C GLU A 106 -8.42 8.28 16.63
N ILE A 107 -9.36 7.90 15.76
CA ILE A 107 -9.06 7.58 14.36
C ILE A 107 -8.56 8.83 13.64
N THR A 108 -9.22 9.97 13.85
CA THR A 108 -8.83 11.25 13.26
C THR A 108 -7.42 11.65 13.73
N ALA A 109 -7.10 11.48 15.01
CA ALA A 109 -5.78 11.76 15.56
C ALA A 109 -4.70 10.83 14.97
N ALA A 110 -4.98 9.54 14.81
CA ALA A 110 -4.07 8.59 14.19
C ALA A 110 -3.78 8.93 12.71
N LEU A 111 -4.80 9.37 11.98
CA LEU A 111 -4.66 9.78 10.58
C LEU A 111 -3.91 11.12 10.44
N LYS A 112 -4.21 12.11 11.29
CA LYS A 112 -3.48 13.41 11.31
C LYS A 112 -2.00 13.26 11.66
N SER A 113 -1.70 12.40 12.63
CA SER A 113 -0.32 12.10 13.02
C SER A 113 0.41 11.19 12.01
N ARG A 114 -0.26 10.79 10.92
CA ARG A 114 0.26 9.89 9.89
C ARG A 114 0.85 8.64 10.51
N LYS A 115 0.10 8.00 11.41
CA LYS A 115 0.54 6.78 12.08
C LYS A 115 0.88 5.69 11.05
N PRO A 116 1.92 4.86 11.28
CA PRO A 116 2.21 3.70 10.46
C PRO A 116 0.96 2.86 10.24
N TYR A 117 0.82 2.31 9.03
CA TYR A 117 -0.38 1.59 8.59
C TYR A 117 -1.67 2.44 8.61
N TRP A 118 -1.56 3.74 8.33
CA TRP A 118 -2.68 4.69 8.26
C TRP A 118 -3.88 4.17 7.44
N PHE A 119 -3.65 3.35 6.41
CA PHE A 119 -4.70 2.76 5.57
C PHE A 119 -5.65 1.84 6.34
N LEU A 120 -5.20 1.18 7.43
CA LEU A 120 -6.07 0.39 8.31
C LEU A 120 -7.02 1.30 9.09
N TYR A 121 -6.51 2.45 9.55
CA TYR A 121 -7.32 3.47 10.23
C TYR A 121 -8.28 4.16 9.26
N ALA A 122 -7.88 4.34 7.99
CA ALA A 122 -8.78 4.82 6.94
C ALA A 122 -9.92 3.83 6.66
N ALA A 123 -9.63 2.52 6.58
CA ALA A 123 -10.66 1.50 6.46
C ALA A 123 -11.62 1.51 7.67
N LYS A 124 -11.09 1.65 8.89
CA LYS A 124 -11.90 1.83 10.09
C LYS A 124 -12.77 3.10 10.02
N ALA A 125 -12.21 4.22 9.56
CA ALA A 125 -12.93 5.49 9.40
C ALA A 125 -14.15 5.34 8.48
N PHE A 126 -14.01 4.65 7.36
CA PHE A 126 -15.15 4.36 6.48
C PHE A 126 -16.22 3.49 7.16
N SER A 127 -15.82 2.51 7.98
CA SER A 127 -16.77 1.65 8.70
C SER A 127 -17.65 2.42 9.70
N ILE A 128 -17.19 3.58 10.18
CA ILE A 128 -17.94 4.48 11.07
C ILE A 128 -18.58 5.66 10.34
N GLY A 129 -18.62 5.63 9.00
CA GLY A 129 -19.36 6.58 8.18
C GLY A 129 -18.61 7.86 7.79
N MET A 130 -17.28 7.91 7.89
CA MET A 130 -16.51 9.03 7.33
C MET A 130 -16.56 9.02 5.80
N SER A 131 -16.66 10.21 5.18
CA SER A 131 -16.70 10.34 3.72
C SER A 131 -15.28 10.30 3.11
N VAL A 132 -15.22 10.05 1.80
CA VAL A 132 -13.97 10.10 1.02
C VAL A 132 -13.36 11.50 1.08
N GLU A 133 -14.19 12.54 0.96
CA GLU A 133 -13.76 13.94 0.99
C GLU A 133 -13.23 14.33 2.37
N GLU A 134 -13.85 13.86 3.45
CA GLU A 134 -13.35 14.07 4.82
C GLU A 134 -11.95 13.46 4.98
N LEU A 135 -11.75 12.21 4.53
CA LEU A 135 -10.45 11.53 4.61
C LEU A 135 -9.40 12.14 3.70
N HIS A 136 -9.78 12.60 2.51
CA HIS A 136 -8.88 13.30 1.60
C HIS A 136 -8.33 14.57 2.24
N LYS A 137 -9.22 15.41 2.81
CA LYS A 137 -8.79 16.62 3.53
C LYS A 137 -7.88 16.32 4.71
N LEU A 138 -8.07 15.18 5.37
CA LEU A 138 -7.31 14.78 6.54
C LEU A 138 -5.91 14.24 6.21
N THR A 139 -5.82 13.46 5.14
CA THR A 139 -4.62 12.66 4.82
C THR A 139 -3.84 13.18 3.62
N GLY A 140 -4.49 13.93 2.73
CA GLY A 140 -3.95 14.32 1.42
C GLY A 140 -3.92 13.18 0.39
N VAL A 141 -4.45 12.00 0.72
CA VAL A 141 -4.47 10.85 -0.19
C VAL A 141 -5.55 11.06 -1.25
N ASP A 142 -5.23 10.76 -2.50
CA ASP A 142 -6.14 10.95 -3.62
C ASP A 142 -7.49 10.23 -3.45
N ASN A 143 -8.56 10.87 -3.91
CA ASN A 143 -9.93 10.37 -3.82
C ASN A 143 -10.11 9.01 -4.51
N PHE A 144 -9.36 8.73 -5.58
CA PHE A 144 -9.42 7.45 -6.27
C PHE A 144 -9.05 6.30 -5.34
N PHE A 145 -7.90 6.38 -4.65
CA PHE A 145 -7.46 5.32 -3.74
C PHE A 145 -8.36 5.19 -2.52
N LEU A 146 -8.79 6.33 -1.96
CA LEU A 146 -9.73 6.35 -0.85
C LEU A 146 -11.08 5.73 -1.24
N GLY A 147 -11.58 6.01 -2.44
CA GLY A 147 -12.77 5.39 -2.99
C GLY A 147 -12.63 3.87 -3.09
N LYS A 148 -11.49 3.35 -3.55
CA LYS A 148 -11.23 1.90 -3.58
C LYS A 148 -11.23 1.26 -2.20
N VAL A 149 -10.70 1.96 -1.19
CA VAL A 149 -10.76 1.49 0.20
C VAL A 149 -12.21 1.49 0.70
N ALA A 150 -12.98 2.53 0.40
CA ALA A 150 -14.40 2.60 0.77
C ALA A 150 -15.23 1.48 0.13
N ASP A 151 -14.98 1.16 -1.15
CA ASP A 151 -15.63 0.04 -1.85
C ASP A 151 -15.36 -1.30 -1.17
N LEU A 152 -14.12 -1.55 -0.75
CA LEU A 152 -13.73 -2.74 0.00
C LEU A 152 -14.45 -2.85 1.34
N VAL A 153 -14.54 -1.74 2.08
CA VAL A 153 -15.26 -1.67 3.36
C VAL A 153 -16.75 -1.93 3.16
N MET A 154 -17.36 -1.31 2.16
CA MET A 154 -18.78 -1.51 1.82
C MET A 154 -19.06 -2.98 1.46
N LEU A 155 -18.20 -3.60 0.65
CA LEU A 155 -18.32 -5.01 0.28
C LEU A 155 -18.24 -5.92 1.51
N TYR A 156 -17.29 -5.65 2.41
CA TYR A 156 -17.11 -6.41 3.64
C TYR A 156 -18.32 -6.33 4.56
N GLU A 157 -18.85 -5.12 4.80
CA GLU A 157 -20.04 -4.94 5.65
C GLU A 157 -21.29 -5.61 5.06
N LYS A 158 -21.47 -5.56 3.72
CA LYS A 158 -22.54 -6.29 3.03
C LYS A 158 -22.40 -7.81 3.15
N ALA A 159 -21.17 -8.34 3.18
CA ALA A 159 -20.93 -9.76 3.37
C ALA A 159 -21.18 -10.19 4.84
N ARG A 160 -20.93 -9.29 5.79
CA ARG A 160 -21.12 -9.54 7.23
C ARG A 160 -22.60 -9.58 7.63
N THR A 161 -23.44 -8.71 7.08
CA THR A 161 -24.88 -8.67 7.36
C THR A 161 -25.68 -9.83 6.75
N LYS A 162 -25.10 -10.57 5.80
CA LYS A 162 -25.70 -11.77 5.19
C LYS A 162 -25.41 -13.07 5.96
N ARG A 163 -24.58 -13.02 7.00
CA ARG A 163 -24.31 -14.14 7.91
C ARG A 163 -25.18 -14.00 9.15
#